data_AF-A0A2V7RXP9-F1
#
_entry.id   AF-A0A2V7RXP9-F1
#
_cell.length_a   1.000
_cell.length_b   1.000
_cell.length_c   1.000
_cell.angle_alpha   90.00
_cell.angle_beta   90.00
_cell.angle_gamma   90.00
#
_symmetry.space_group_name_H-M   'P 1'
#
loop_
_entity.id
_entity.type
_entity.pdbx_description
1 polymer ?
#
loop_
_entity_poly.entity_id
_entity_poly.type
_entity_poly.pdbx_seq_one_letter_code
_entity_poly.pdbx_strand_id
1 'polypeptide(L)'
;MHVRAIVVLILLLSAAPARAQWNDDAQKCAETPTPDLALAHCTRAIQSGELSEPSLAVTLNNRGNAYQNKGDYVRAIADYDQAIKLNSDSALIFNNRGSAHQHKGDYERAIQDYEQAIRLDPSSARAFNNRGRVNHLKEDYAQAIKDYDEAIALDPDYQLAFYNRALARFDQGLYIASVPDFVRAVQLDSSSTYRVLGLYLAKARGGDVDRESLAANAAQLNLTRWPGPVVALFLGQITPEALVAGAQDPDPTTQRERQCEAYFYAGEHFLIQGQRAPAVQMFQSAVATGVTSLFEHSSAKAELRRLGP
;
A
#
# COMPACT_ATOMS: atom_id res chain seq x y z
N MET A 1 -42.46 -32.35 -66.24
CA MET A 1 -41.05 -32.81 -66.32
C MET A 1 -40.15 -31.72 -65.76
N HIS A 2 -39.48 -32.08 -64.66
CA HIS A 2 -38.40 -31.45 -63.89
C HIS A 2 -38.24 -29.92 -63.79
N VAL A 3 -38.61 -29.44 -62.60
CA VAL A 3 -38.05 -28.27 -61.91
C VAL A 3 -36.54 -28.46 -61.74
N ARG A 4 -35.73 -27.47 -62.17
CA ARG A 4 -34.34 -27.31 -61.71
C ARG A 4 -34.27 -26.01 -60.92
N ALA A 5 -34.33 -26.12 -59.60
CA ALA A 5 -34.04 -25.02 -58.69
C ALA A 5 -32.52 -24.78 -58.72
N ILE A 6 -32.12 -23.59 -59.18
CA ILE A 6 -30.75 -23.11 -59.05
C ILE A 6 -30.64 -22.54 -57.64
N VAL A 7 -30.01 -23.29 -56.73
CA VAL A 7 -29.63 -22.82 -55.40
C VAL A 7 -28.38 -21.94 -55.59
N VAL A 8 -28.56 -20.63 -55.55
CA VAL A 8 -27.44 -19.68 -55.44
C VAL A 8 -27.05 -19.65 -53.96
N LEU A 9 -25.94 -20.32 -53.65
CA LEU A 9 -25.32 -20.31 -52.32
C LEU A 9 -24.62 -18.96 -52.12
N ILE A 10 -25.31 -18.01 -51.49
CA ILE A 10 -24.71 -16.74 -51.05
C ILE A 10 -23.86 -17.06 -49.81
N LEU A 11 -22.55 -17.19 -50.00
CA LEU A 11 -21.56 -17.18 -48.92
C LEU A 11 -21.53 -15.77 -48.31
N LEU A 12 -22.35 -15.55 -47.29
CA LEU A 12 -22.17 -14.44 -46.36
C LEU A 12 -20.91 -14.73 -45.54
N LEU A 13 -19.76 -14.24 -46.00
CA LEU A 13 -18.62 -14.00 -45.12
C LEU A 13 -19.04 -12.91 -44.13
N SER A 14 -19.58 -13.32 -42.99
CA SER A 14 -19.64 -12.44 -41.83
C SER A 14 -18.20 -12.13 -41.42
N ALA A 15 -17.76 -10.92 -41.73
CA ALA A 15 -16.63 -10.33 -41.02
C ALA A 15 -17.07 -10.19 -39.55
N ALA A 16 -16.78 -11.20 -38.74
CA ALA A 16 -16.86 -11.06 -37.30
C ALA A 16 -15.97 -9.86 -36.92
N PRO A 17 -16.44 -8.96 -36.04
CA PRO A 17 -15.58 -7.88 -35.55
C PRO A 17 -14.39 -8.54 -34.87
N ALA A 18 -13.21 -7.91 -34.98
CA ALA A 18 -11.95 -8.36 -34.40
C ALA A 18 -11.98 -8.46 -32.86
N ARG A 19 -12.77 -9.41 -32.32
CA ARG A 19 -12.64 -10.00 -31.00
C ARG A 19 -11.69 -11.19 -31.14
N ALA A 20 -10.43 -10.90 -31.47
CA ALA A 20 -9.39 -11.90 -31.49
C ALA A 20 -8.95 -12.21 -30.04
N GLN A 21 -9.13 -13.48 -29.65
CA GLN A 21 -8.31 -14.24 -28.69
C GLN A 21 -8.04 -13.61 -27.31
N TRP A 22 -9.09 -13.43 -26.53
CA TRP A 22 -8.96 -13.63 -25.09
C TRP A 22 -9.58 -15.00 -24.81
N ASN A 23 -8.82 -15.95 -24.24
CA ASN A 23 -9.49 -17.06 -23.60
C ASN A 23 -10.32 -16.47 -22.44
N ASP A 24 -11.54 -16.98 -22.26
CA ASP A 24 -12.49 -16.51 -21.23
C ASP A 24 -11.81 -16.43 -19.84
N ASP A 25 -10.81 -17.28 -19.60
CA ASP A 25 -9.99 -17.27 -18.39
C ASP A 25 -9.00 -16.09 -18.27
N ALA A 26 -8.37 -15.57 -19.33
CA ALA A 26 -7.47 -14.41 -19.25
C ALA A 26 -8.27 -13.13 -18.97
N GLN A 27 -9.47 -13.02 -19.52
CA GLN A 27 -10.36 -11.91 -19.22
C GLN A 27 -10.79 -11.97 -17.75
N LYS A 28 -11.27 -13.13 -17.29
CA LYS A 28 -11.65 -13.33 -15.89
C LYS A 28 -10.46 -13.15 -14.94
N CYS A 29 -9.26 -13.54 -15.34
CA CYS A 29 -8.03 -13.28 -14.58
C CYS A 29 -7.82 -11.78 -14.31
N ALA A 30 -8.10 -10.92 -15.29
CA ALA A 30 -7.95 -9.47 -15.14
C ALA A 30 -9.09 -8.82 -14.35
N GLU A 31 -10.32 -9.33 -14.48
CA GLU A 31 -11.52 -8.69 -13.94
C GLU A 31 -11.91 -9.18 -12.54
N THR A 32 -11.40 -10.34 -12.12
CA THR A 32 -11.84 -10.97 -10.86
C THR A 32 -11.18 -10.30 -9.65
N PRO A 33 -11.97 -9.72 -8.73
CA PRO A 33 -11.42 -9.00 -7.58
C PRO A 33 -10.96 -9.94 -6.46
N THR A 34 -11.47 -11.18 -6.39
CA THR A 34 -11.10 -12.14 -5.35
C THR A 34 -9.80 -12.86 -5.73
N PRO A 35 -8.74 -12.80 -4.89
CA PRO A 35 -7.44 -13.37 -5.25
C PRO A 35 -7.48 -14.87 -5.60
N ASP A 36 -8.30 -15.66 -4.91
CA ASP A 36 -8.40 -17.10 -5.16
C ASP A 36 -8.97 -17.44 -6.54
N LEU A 37 -10.05 -16.77 -6.94
CA LEU A 37 -10.66 -16.98 -8.24
C LEU A 37 -9.76 -16.40 -9.35
N ALA A 38 -9.18 -15.23 -9.13
CA ALA A 38 -8.21 -14.63 -10.06
C ALA A 38 -7.05 -15.61 -10.32
N LEU A 39 -6.45 -16.18 -9.27
CA LEU A 39 -5.37 -17.18 -9.39
C LEU A 39 -5.80 -18.39 -10.23
N ALA A 40 -7.00 -18.91 -10.01
CA ALA A 40 -7.52 -20.05 -10.76
C ALA A 40 -7.70 -19.72 -12.26
N HIS A 41 -8.29 -18.56 -12.57
CA HIS A 41 -8.47 -18.07 -13.95
C HIS A 41 -7.12 -17.85 -14.64
N CYS A 42 -6.21 -17.08 -14.02
CA CYS A 42 -4.89 -16.83 -14.60
C CYS A 42 -4.09 -18.11 -14.83
N THR A 43 -4.18 -19.07 -13.90
CA THR A 43 -3.47 -20.35 -14.03
C THR A 43 -3.97 -21.17 -15.20
N ARG A 44 -5.29 -21.29 -15.39
CA ARG A 44 -5.85 -21.98 -16.56
C ARG A 44 -5.51 -21.27 -17.86
N ALA A 45 -5.60 -19.93 -17.88
CA ALA A 45 -5.24 -19.14 -19.05
C ALA A 45 -3.78 -19.39 -19.48
N ILE A 46 -2.83 -19.38 -18.53
CA ILE A 46 -1.41 -19.65 -18.79
C ILE A 46 -1.20 -21.09 -19.25
N GLN A 47 -1.84 -22.07 -18.59
CA GLN A 47 -1.68 -23.50 -18.90
C GLN A 47 -2.31 -23.92 -20.24
N SER A 48 -3.25 -23.13 -20.77
CA SER A 48 -3.82 -23.40 -22.10
C SER A 48 -2.76 -23.39 -23.21
N GLY A 49 -1.68 -22.62 -23.05
CA GLY A 49 -0.66 -22.43 -24.08
C GLY A 49 -1.15 -21.62 -25.30
N GLU A 50 -2.35 -21.03 -25.23
CA GLU A 50 -2.99 -20.33 -26.35
C GLU A 50 -2.69 -18.82 -26.39
N LEU A 51 -2.07 -18.28 -25.34
CA LEU A 51 -1.78 -16.86 -25.22
C LEU A 51 -0.59 -16.45 -26.09
N SER A 52 -0.72 -15.35 -26.83
CA SER A 52 0.43 -14.67 -27.45
C SER A 52 1.39 -14.16 -26.38
N GLU A 53 2.66 -13.91 -26.73
CA GLU A 53 3.67 -13.43 -25.77
C GLU A 53 3.22 -12.16 -25.01
N PRO A 54 2.65 -11.12 -25.66
CA PRO A 54 2.15 -9.94 -24.95
C PRO A 54 1.01 -10.28 -23.97
N SER A 55 0.05 -11.11 -24.39
CA SER A 55 -1.08 -11.52 -23.54
C SER A 55 -0.62 -12.42 -22.38
N LEU A 56 0.38 -13.26 -22.61
CA LEU A 56 0.99 -14.09 -21.58
C LEU A 56 1.71 -13.22 -20.54
N ALA A 57 2.45 -12.20 -20.97
CA ALA A 57 3.11 -11.25 -20.06
C ALA A 57 2.11 -10.54 -19.14
N VAL A 58 1.01 -10.04 -19.69
CA VAL A 58 -0.06 -9.39 -18.92
C VAL A 58 -0.72 -10.37 -17.95
N THR A 59 -1.00 -11.59 -18.40
CA THR A 59 -1.65 -12.63 -17.58
C THR A 59 -0.75 -13.09 -16.43
N LEU A 60 0.56 -13.24 -16.67
CA LEU A 60 1.56 -13.51 -15.64
C LEU A 60 1.63 -12.37 -14.63
N ASN A 61 1.68 -11.11 -15.08
CA ASN A 61 1.62 -9.96 -14.17
C ASN A 61 0.35 -9.97 -13.31
N ASN A 62 -0.81 -10.29 -13.88
CA ASN A 62 -2.07 -10.35 -13.12
C ASN A 62 -2.08 -11.50 -12.10
N ARG A 63 -1.52 -12.67 -12.45
CA ARG A 63 -1.35 -13.77 -11.50
C ARG A 63 -0.37 -13.41 -10.39
N GLY A 64 0.71 -12.71 -10.73
CA GLY A 64 1.66 -12.16 -9.77
C GLY A 64 1.00 -11.21 -8.78
N ASN A 65 0.15 -10.30 -9.25
CA ASN A 65 -0.66 -9.42 -8.41
C ASN A 65 -1.59 -10.21 -7.48
N ALA A 66 -2.23 -11.26 -7.98
CA ALA A 66 -3.10 -12.11 -7.18
C ALA A 66 -2.32 -12.88 -6.09
N TYR A 67 -1.12 -13.39 -6.39
CA TYR A 67 -0.22 -13.97 -5.39
C TYR A 67 0.22 -12.94 -4.35
N GLN A 68 0.58 -11.73 -4.78
CA GLN A 68 0.96 -10.63 -3.90
C GLN A 68 -0.19 -10.25 -2.94
N ASN A 69 -1.43 -10.19 -3.44
CA ASN A 69 -2.61 -9.94 -2.60
C ASN A 69 -2.86 -11.03 -1.55
N LYS A 70 -2.33 -12.25 -1.76
CA LYS A 70 -2.33 -13.34 -0.78
C LYS A 70 -1.08 -13.37 0.10
N GLY A 71 -0.15 -12.44 -0.08
CA GLY A 71 1.15 -12.44 0.60
C GLY A 71 2.16 -13.46 0.09
N ASP A 72 1.88 -14.18 -1.02
CA ASP A 72 2.83 -15.11 -1.64
C ASP A 72 3.79 -14.36 -2.58
N TYR A 73 4.65 -13.55 -1.97
CA TYR A 73 5.59 -12.70 -2.72
C TYR A 73 6.61 -13.52 -3.52
N VAL A 74 6.89 -14.77 -3.12
CA VAL A 74 7.83 -15.64 -3.85
C VAL A 74 7.25 -16.02 -5.21
N ARG A 75 6.00 -16.50 -5.25
CA ARG A 75 5.35 -16.82 -6.53
C ARG A 75 5.05 -15.56 -7.34
N ALA A 76 4.69 -14.46 -6.67
CA ALA A 76 4.49 -13.18 -7.36
C ALA A 76 5.74 -12.75 -8.13
N ILE A 77 6.92 -12.76 -7.49
CA ILE A 77 8.19 -12.41 -8.12
C ILE A 77 8.50 -13.33 -9.31
N ALA A 78 8.30 -14.65 -9.17
CA ALA A 78 8.55 -15.59 -10.26
C ALA A 78 7.68 -15.30 -11.50
N ASP A 79 6.41 -14.94 -11.30
CA ASP A 79 5.52 -14.56 -12.40
C ASP A 79 5.94 -13.22 -13.03
N TYR A 80 6.32 -12.23 -12.22
CA TYR A 80 6.83 -10.95 -12.75
C TYR A 80 8.13 -11.13 -13.51
N ASP A 81 9.04 -11.99 -13.04
CA ASP A 81 10.29 -12.31 -13.74
C ASP A 81 10.02 -12.91 -15.13
N GLN A 82 9.04 -13.81 -15.23
CA GLN A 82 8.64 -14.36 -16.52
C GLN A 82 7.96 -13.31 -17.40
N ALA A 83 7.12 -12.45 -16.82
CA ALA A 83 6.45 -11.38 -17.55
C ALA A 83 7.45 -10.35 -18.11
N ILE A 84 8.50 -9.99 -17.35
CA ILE A 84 9.57 -9.09 -17.79
C ILE A 84 10.39 -9.69 -18.94
N LYS A 85 10.63 -11.00 -18.93
CA LYS A 85 11.32 -11.68 -20.06
C LYS A 85 10.52 -11.59 -21.37
N LEU A 86 9.19 -11.58 -21.28
CA LEU A 86 8.29 -11.47 -22.43
C LEU A 86 8.03 -10.01 -22.84
N ASN A 87 8.10 -9.08 -21.88
CA ASN A 87 7.93 -7.65 -22.12
C ASN A 87 8.85 -6.84 -21.19
N SER A 88 10.03 -6.50 -21.68
CA SER A 88 11.06 -5.77 -20.93
C SER A 88 10.77 -4.27 -20.77
N ASP A 89 9.76 -3.74 -21.47
CA ASP A 89 9.51 -2.30 -21.58
C ASP A 89 8.29 -1.87 -20.76
N SER A 90 7.78 -2.76 -19.90
CA SER A 90 6.60 -2.48 -19.06
C SER A 90 6.98 -1.93 -17.69
N ALA A 91 6.89 -0.60 -17.53
CA ALA A 91 7.09 0.08 -16.24
C ALA A 91 6.21 -0.50 -15.12
N LEU A 92 4.97 -0.90 -15.45
CA LEU A 92 4.02 -1.46 -14.50
C LEU A 92 4.54 -2.76 -13.86
N ILE A 93 5.12 -3.66 -14.66
CA ILE A 93 5.58 -4.97 -14.16
C ILE A 93 6.78 -4.79 -13.24
N PHE A 94 7.72 -3.90 -13.61
CA PHE A 94 8.83 -3.53 -12.72
C PHE A 94 8.33 -2.92 -11.42
N ASN A 95 7.38 -1.97 -11.46
CA ASN A 95 6.78 -1.42 -10.26
C ASN A 95 6.13 -2.50 -9.38
N ASN A 96 5.42 -3.47 -9.96
CA ASN A 96 4.77 -4.54 -9.20
C ASN A 96 5.78 -5.50 -8.57
N ARG A 97 6.85 -5.88 -9.30
CA ARG A 97 7.94 -6.70 -8.75
C ARG A 97 8.71 -5.97 -7.65
N GLY A 98 8.97 -4.67 -7.83
CA GLY A 98 9.57 -3.82 -6.81
C GLY A 98 8.73 -3.80 -5.52
N SER A 99 7.40 -3.75 -5.64
CA SER A 99 6.50 -3.87 -4.49
C SER A 99 6.61 -5.23 -3.81
N ALA A 100 6.67 -6.34 -4.55
CA ALA A 100 6.88 -7.65 -3.96
C ALA A 100 8.23 -7.78 -3.24
N HIS A 101 9.32 -7.25 -3.82
CA HIS A 101 10.63 -7.20 -3.16
C HIS A 101 10.59 -6.37 -1.88
N GLN A 102 9.91 -5.21 -1.90
CA GLN A 102 9.72 -4.38 -0.72
C GLN A 102 9.04 -5.17 0.42
N HIS A 103 7.94 -5.87 0.15
CA HIS A 103 7.24 -6.63 1.19
C HIS A 103 8.05 -7.81 1.73
N LYS A 104 9.04 -8.30 0.98
CA LYS A 104 10.01 -9.29 1.47
C LYS A 104 11.17 -8.67 2.27
N GLY A 105 11.25 -7.34 2.35
CA GLY A 105 12.37 -6.62 2.95
C GLY A 105 13.61 -6.52 2.05
N ASP A 106 13.51 -6.90 0.77
CA ASP A 106 14.60 -6.81 -0.22
C ASP A 106 14.61 -5.41 -0.85
N TYR A 107 14.99 -4.42 -0.04
CA TYR A 107 14.87 -3.01 -0.39
C TYR A 107 15.78 -2.60 -1.55
N GLU A 108 16.97 -3.19 -1.68
CA GLU A 108 17.88 -2.92 -2.78
C GLU A 108 17.28 -3.32 -4.13
N ARG A 109 16.70 -4.53 -4.23
CA ARG A 109 16.01 -4.96 -5.46
C ARG A 109 14.74 -4.16 -5.72
N ALA A 110 14.01 -3.80 -4.66
CA ALA A 110 12.83 -2.93 -4.80
C ALA A 110 13.20 -1.58 -5.44
N ILE A 111 14.26 -0.93 -4.96
CA ILE A 111 14.76 0.34 -5.54
C ILE A 111 15.16 0.16 -7.00
N GLN A 112 15.92 -0.89 -7.35
CA GLN A 112 16.34 -1.14 -8.74
C GLN A 112 15.14 -1.29 -9.69
N ASP A 113 14.10 -1.99 -9.24
CA ASP A 113 12.87 -2.17 -10.00
C ASP A 113 12.08 -0.86 -10.15
N TYR A 114 11.93 -0.08 -9.08
CA TYR A 114 11.26 1.22 -9.18
C TYR A 114 12.06 2.21 -10.05
N GLU A 115 13.38 2.19 -10.00
CA GLU A 115 14.21 2.98 -10.90
C GLU A 115 14.04 2.57 -12.36
N GLN A 116 13.95 1.27 -12.65
CA GLN A 116 13.64 0.82 -14.01
C GLN A 116 12.24 1.23 -14.44
N ALA A 117 11.25 1.15 -13.55
CA ALA A 117 9.89 1.63 -13.81
C ALA A 117 9.88 3.14 -14.13
N ILE A 118 10.59 3.97 -13.35
CA ILE A 118 10.72 5.41 -13.58
C ILE A 118 11.47 5.72 -14.88
N ARG A 119 12.49 4.93 -15.24
CA ARG A 119 13.19 5.10 -16.54
C ARG A 119 12.27 4.84 -17.73
N LEU A 120 11.42 3.82 -17.62
CA LEU A 120 10.47 3.44 -18.67
C LEU A 120 9.25 4.38 -18.73
N ASP A 121 8.78 4.85 -17.58
CA ASP A 121 7.70 5.82 -17.45
C ASP A 121 8.06 6.90 -16.41
N PRO A 122 8.68 8.00 -16.85
CA PRO A 122 9.03 9.14 -15.98
C PRO A 122 7.81 9.88 -15.43
N SER A 123 6.60 9.61 -15.92
CA SER A 123 5.36 10.22 -15.44
C SER A 123 4.67 9.42 -14.34
N SER A 124 5.26 8.29 -13.94
CA SER A 124 4.66 7.38 -12.96
C SER A 124 4.79 7.90 -11.52
N ALA A 125 3.83 8.72 -11.07
CA ALA A 125 3.73 9.17 -9.68
C ALA A 125 3.77 8.00 -8.68
N ARG A 126 3.16 6.86 -9.04
CA ARG A 126 3.18 5.61 -8.26
C ARG A 126 4.59 5.08 -8.04
N ALA A 127 5.42 5.02 -9.09
CA ALA A 127 6.77 4.47 -8.98
C ALA A 127 7.66 5.36 -8.10
N PHE A 128 7.55 6.69 -8.23
CA PHE A 128 8.20 7.63 -7.34
C PHE A 128 7.76 7.45 -5.88
N ASN A 129 6.45 7.45 -5.61
CA ASN A 129 5.94 7.22 -4.26
C ASN A 129 6.43 5.89 -3.66
N ASN A 130 6.45 4.83 -4.45
CA ASN A 130 6.89 3.52 -3.98
C ASN A 130 8.39 3.47 -3.68
N ARG A 131 9.24 4.09 -4.52
CA ARG A 131 10.67 4.25 -4.22
C ARG A 131 10.89 5.11 -2.96
N GLY A 132 10.14 6.20 -2.84
CA GLY A 132 10.16 7.06 -1.66
C GLY A 132 9.84 6.28 -0.39
N ARG A 133 8.85 5.38 -0.43
CA ARG A 133 8.50 4.50 0.69
C ARG A 133 9.64 3.56 1.08
N VAL A 134 10.38 3.01 0.12
CA VAL A 134 11.56 2.19 0.44
C VAL A 134 12.66 3.03 1.09
N ASN A 135 12.93 4.23 0.57
CA ASN A 135 13.90 5.15 1.16
C ASN A 135 13.50 5.58 2.58
N HIS A 136 12.20 5.78 2.83
CA HIS A 136 11.64 6.06 4.15
C HIS A 136 11.87 4.90 5.12
N LEU A 137 11.60 3.66 4.72
CA LEU A 137 11.87 2.46 5.52
C LEU A 137 13.36 2.26 5.80
N LYS A 138 14.23 2.71 4.90
CA LYS A 138 15.69 2.76 5.08
C LYS A 138 16.16 3.98 5.89
N GLU A 139 15.24 4.81 6.36
CA GLU A 139 15.49 6.03 7.14
C GLU A 139 16.25 7.12 6.34
N ASP A 140 16.32 6.99 5.01
CA ASP A 140 16.74 8.07 4.10
C ASP A 140 15.54 8.97 3.80
N TYR A 141 15.13 9.72 4.83
CA TYR A 141 14.00 10.63 4.75
C TYR A 141 14.21 11.73 3.70
N ALA A 142 15.46 12.14 3.45
CA ALA A 142 15.77 13.18 2.47
C ALA A 142 15.47 12.71 1.05
N GLN A 143 15.90 11.49 0.68
CA GLN A 143 15.57 10.92 -0.62
C GLN A 143 14.09 10.55 -0.72
N ALA A 144 13.49 10.06 0.37
CA ALA A 144 12.05 9.78 0.41
C ALA A 144 11.20 11.02 0.10
N ILE A 145 11.49 12.16 0.76
CA ILE A 145 10.77 13.41 0.55
C ILE A 145 10.91 13.89 -0.91
N LYS A 146 12.10 13.81 -1.52
CA LYS A 146 12.27 14.17 -2.94
C LYS A 146 11.41 13.31 -3.86
N ASP A 147 11.36 12.01 -3.60
CA ASP A 147 10.54 11.09 -4.39
C ASP A 147 9.04 11.39 -4.22
N TYR A 148 8.59 11.75 -3.01
CA TYR A 148 7.20 12.16 -2.80
C TYR A 148 6.89 13.52 -3.41
N ASP A 149 7.84 14.47 -3.40
CA ASP A 149 7.70 15.76 -4.06
C ASP A 149 7.45 15.58 -5.56
N GLU A 150 8.22 14.71 -6.21
CA GLU A 150 8.04 14.37 -7.62
C GLU A 150 6.68 13.68 -7.87
N ALA A 151 6.30 12.72 -7.02
CA ALA A 151 5.00 12.06 -7.13
C ALA A 151 3.82 13.06 -7.02
N ILE A 152 3.91 14.04 -6.14
CA ILE A 152 2.91 15.11 -5.97
C ILE A 152 2.91 16.09 -7.14
N ALA A 153 4.08 16.39 -7.71
CA ALA A 153 4.18 17.25 -8.89
C ALA A 153 3.54 16.60 -10.13
N LEU A 154 3.71 15.29 -10.29
CA LEU A 154 3.13 14.50 -11.37
C LEU A 154 1.62 14.27 -11.19
N ASP A 155 1.16 14.03 -9.96
CA ASP A 155 -0.26 13.84 -9.63
C ASP A 155 -0.63 14.60 -8.33
N PRO A 156 -1.17 15.83 -8.44
CA PRO A 156 -1.57 16.65 -7.30
C PRO A 156 -2.75 16.11 -6.47
N ASP A 157 -3.42 15.06 -6.95
CA ASP A 157 -4.48 14.35 -6.23
C ASP A 157 -4.00 12.98 -5.71
N TYR A 158 -2.70 12.67 -5.85
CA TYR A 158 -2.14 11.43 -5.34
C TYR A 158 -1.95 11.44 -3.83
N GLN A 159 -3.06 11.18 -3.15
CA GLN A 159 -3.19 11.25 -1.71
C GLN A 159 -2.15 10.46 -0.91
N LEU A 160 -1.73 9.28 -1.40
CA LEU A 160 -0.70 8.47 -0.73
C LEU A 160 0.65 9.20 -0.66
N ALA A 161 1.01 9.98 -1.68
CA ALA A 161 2.26 10.72 -1.69
C ALA A 161 2.27 11.84 -0.64
N PHE A 162 1.15 12.55 -0.46
CA PHE A 162 0.99 13.50 0.65
C PHE A 162 1.12 12.80 2.01
N TYR A 163 0.38 11.72 2.22
CA TYR A 163 0.43 10.99 3.49
C TYR A 163 1.83 10.48 3.82
N ASN A 164 2.53 9.89 2.84
CA ASN A 164 3.87 9.35 3.06
C ASN A 164 4.91 10.46 3.25
N ARG A 165 4.79 11.61 2.55
CA ARG A 165 5.66 12.78 2.80
C ARG A 165 5.44 13.35 4.19
N ALA A 166 4.19 13.39 4.65
CA ALA A 166 3.84 13.80 6.00
C ALA A 166 4.48 12.88 7.06
N LEU A 167 4.39 11.56 6.86
CA LEU A 167 5.04 10.58 7.75
C LEU A 167 6.57 10.71 7.75
N ALA A 168 7.20 10.89 6.58
CA ALA A 168 8.65 11.09 6.52
C ALA A 168 9.08 12.36 7.28
N ARG A 169 8.33 13.46 7.15
CA ARG A 169 8.57 14.70 7.91
C ARG A 169 8.32 14.52 9.40
N PHE A 170 7.24 13.82 9.78
CA PHE A 170 6.94 13.46 11.16
C PHE A 170 8.07 12.65 11.79
N ASP A 171 8.58 11.65 11.06
CA ASP A 171 9.69 10.80 11.48
C ASP A 171 11.04 11.52 11.48
N GLN A 172 11.17 12.69 10.86
CA GLN A 172 12.30 13.60 11.05
C GLN A 172 12.14 14.51 12.28
N GLY A 173 10.98 14.49 12.95
CA GLY A 173 10.62 15.42 14.04
C GLY A 173 10.10 16.77 13.54
N LEU A 174 9.83 16.90 12.23
CA LEU A 174 9.30 18.11 11.62
C LEU A 174 7.77 18.15 11.72
N TYR A 175 7.24 18.07 12.94
CA TYR A 175 5.81 17.87 13.20
C TYR A 175 4.92 18.97 12.60
N ILE A 176 5.27 20.25 12.80
CA ILE A 176 4.51 21.37 12.23
C ILE A 176 4.56 21.35 10.69
N ALA A 177 5.71 21.00 10.12
CA ALA A 177 5.88 20.97 8.66
C ALA A 177 5.16 19.78 8.00
N SER A 178 4.80 18.73 8.74
CA SER A 178 4.02 17.61 8.20
C SER A 178 2.51 17.88 8.18
N VAL A 179 2.01 18.80 9.00
CA VAL A 179 0.56 19.11 9.11
C VAL A 179 -0.11 19.43 7.76
N PRO A 180 0.44 20.30 6.88
CA PRO A 180 -0.22 20.62 5.62
C PRO A 180 -0.45 19.41 4.72
N ASP A 181 0.49 18.46 4.71
CA ASP A 181 0.39 17.24 3.92
C ASP A 181 -0.65 16.27 4.51
N PHE A 182 -0.69 16.13 5.84
CA PHE A 182 -1.74 15.35 6.49
C PHE A 182 -3.13 15.94 6.23
N VAL A 183 -3.27 17.27 6.28
CA VAL A 183 -4.54 17.96 5.95
C VAL A 183 -4.94 17.63 4.52
N ARG A 184 -4.01 17.77 3.55
CA ARG A 184 -4.30 17.46 2.14
C ARG A 184 -4.66 15.99 1.94
N ALA A 185 -3.99 15.06 2.63
CA ALA A 185 -4.28 13.64 2.56
C ALA A 185 -5.68 13.29 3.11
N VAL A 186 -6.12 13.94 4.20
CA VAL A 186 -7.47 13.79 4.76
C VAL A 186 -8.53 14.42 3.86
N GLN A 187 -8.25 15.57 3.24
CA GLN A 187 -9.16 16.22 2.29
C GLN A 187 -9.41 15.37 1.04
N LEU A 188 -8.37 14.71 0.54
CA LEU A 188 -8.45 13.87 -0.65
C LEU A 188 -9.16 12.53 -0.38
N ASP A 189 -8.98 11.96 0.81
CA ASP A 189 -9.83 10.85 1.27
C ASP A 189 -9.87 10.77 2.80
N SER A 190 -11.06 11.10 3.31
CA SER A 190 -11.38 11.21 4.73
C SER A 190 -11.87 9.90 5.35
N SER A 191 -11.88 8.79 4.60
CA SER A 191 -12.41 7.50 5.08
C SER A 191 -11.39 6.68 5.88
N SER A 192 -10.11 7.07 5.88
CA SER A 192 -9.06 6.37 6.61
C SER A 192 -8.83 6.94 7.99
N THR A 193 -9.05 6.09 9.00
CA THR A 193 -8.73 6.38 10.39
C THR A 193 -7.26 6.71 10.60
N TYR A 194 -6.34 6.01 9.90
CA TYR A 194 -4.89 6.26 10.05
C TYR A 194 -4.48 7.67 9.59
N ARG A 195 -5.13 8.23 8.56
CA ARG A 195 -4.82 9.59 8.09
C ARG A 195 -5.28 10.64 9.09
N VAL A 196 -6.44 10.42 9.71
CA VAL A 196 -6.95 11.27 10.79
C VAL A 196 -6.04 11.19 12.02
N LEU A 197 -5.59 9.98 12.39
CA LEU A 197 -4.64 9.79 13.49
C LEU A 197 -3.29 10.47 13.21
N GLY A 198 -2.74 10.33 12.00
CA GLY A 198 -1.50 11.00 11.60
C GLY A 198 -1.60 12.53 11.69
N LEU A 199 -2.71 13.11 11.21
CA LEU A 199 -2.98 14.55 11.35
C LEU A 199 -3.03 14.98 12.83
N TYR A 200 -3.75 14.23 13.66
CA TYR A 200 -3.85 14.52 15.09
C TYR A 200 -2.48 14.46 15.77
N LEU A 201 -1.69 13.41 15.52
CA LEU A 201 -0.36 13.27 16.10
C LEU A 201 0.57 14.42 15.68
N ALA A 202 0.58 14.80 14.40
CA ALA A 202 1.40 15.91 13.92
C ALA A 202 1.08 17.24 14.62
N LYS A 203 -0.22 17.55 14.78
CA LYS A 203 -0.66 18.74 15.52
C LYS A 203 -0.28 18.66 17.01
N ALA A 204 -0.60 17.54 17.67
CA ALA A 204 -0.37 17.35 19.09
C ALA A 204 1.12 17.42 19.45
N ARG A 205 1.99 16.80 18.64
CA ARG A 205 3.45 16.88 18.78
C ARG A 205 4.01 18.26 18.42
N GLY A 206 3.28 19.01 17.60
CA GLY A 206 3.51 20.44 17.35
C GLY A 206 3.04 21.38 18.48
N GLY A 207 2.39 20.87 19.53
CA GLY A 207 1.87 21.64 20.66
C GLY A 207 0.38 22.02 20.54
N ASP A 208 -0.30 21.61 19.47
CA ASP A 208 -1.73 21.83 19.26
C ASP A 208 -2.53 20.53 19.51
N VAL A 209 -2.92 20.30 20.77
CA VAL A 209 -3.72 19.13 21.16
C VAL A 209 -5.21 19.39 20.87
N ASP A 210 -5.57 19.28 19.59
CA ASP A 210 -6.91 19.57 19.07
C ASP A 210 -7.81 18.33 19.05
N ARG A 211 -8.41 18.02 20.21
CA ARG A 211 -9.34 16.89 20.35
C ARG A 211 -10.69 17.12 19.67
N GLU A 212 -11.08 18.38 19.48
CA GLU A 212 -12.34 18.72 18.82
C GLU A 212 -12.29 18.37 17.34
N SER A 213 -11.21 18.74 16.64
CA SER A 213 -11.01 18.33 15.24
C SER A 213 -10.85 16.82 15.10
N LEU A 214 -10.21 16.14 16.06
CA LEU A 214 -10.14 14.68 16.07
C LEU A 214 -11.55 14.09 16.15
N ALA A 215 -12.38 14.53 17.09
CA ALA A 215 -13.75 14.05 17.24
C ALA A 215 -14.60 14.33 16.00
N ALA A 216 -14.47 15.52 15.39
CA ALA A 216 -15.20 15.90 14.19
C ALA A 216 -14.82 15.01 12.98
N ASN A 217 -13.52 14.79 12.76
CA ASN A 217 -13.05 13.90 11.69
C ASN A 217 -13.46 12.44 11.94
N ALA A 218 -13.44 12.00 13.20
CA ALA A 218 -13.77 10.64 13.59
C ALA A 218 -15.27 10.32 13.51
N ALA A 219 -16.15 11.32 13.55
CA ALA A 219 -17.60 11.13 13.53
C ALA A 219 -18.13 10.44 12.26
N GLN A 220 -17.37 10.47 11.17
CA GLN A 220 -17.74 9.85 9.88
C GLN A 220 -17.10 8.46 9.68
N LEU A 221 -16.30 7.98 10.64
CA LEU A 221 -15.54 6.75 10.53
C LEU A 221 -16.23 5.57 11.22
N ASN A 222 -15.96 4.36 10.72
CA ASN A 222 -16.34 3.15 11.43
C ASN A 222 -15.30 2.80 12.50
N LEU A 223 -15.56 3.21 13.74
CA LEU A 223 -14.66 2.99 14.89
C LEU A 223 -14.97 1.71 15.68
N THR A 224 -15.85 0.84 15.19
CA THR A 224 -16.21 -0.42 15.87
C THR A 224 -15.15 -1.51 15.74
N ARG A 225 -14.18 -1.31 14.84
CA ARG A 225 -13.06 -2.21 14.56
C ARG A 225 -11.75 -1.47 14.72
N TRP A 226 -10.67 -2.22 14.81
CA TRP A 226 -9.31 -1.67 14.77
C TRP A 226 -9.11 -0.78 13.52
N PRO A 227 -8.48 0.42 13.61
CA PRO A 227 -7.84 1.02 14.79
C PRO A 227 -8.74 1.96 15.63
N GLY A 228 -10.07 1.77 15.64
CA GLY A 228 -11.02 2.58 16.42
C GLY A 228 -10.66 2.81 17.90
N PRO A 229 -10.17 1.79 18.64
CA PRO A 229 -9.69 1.99 20.01
C PRO A 229 -8.55 3.02 20.15
N VAL A 230 -7.73 3.21 19.11
CA VAL A 230 -6.68 4.24 19.10
C VAL A 230 -7.30 5.63 19.10
N VAL A 231 -8.38 5.85 18.35
CA VAL A 231 -9.14 7.11 18.40
C VAL A 231 -9.73 7.32 19.79
N ALA A 232 -10.31 6.27 20.38
CA ALA A 232 -10.85 6.31 21.73
C ALA A 232 -9.78 6.69 22.79
N LEU A 233 -8.54 6.22 22.63
CA LEU A 233 -7.41 6.61 23.48
C LEU A 233 -7.19 8.13 23.45
N PHE A 234 -7.08 8.71 22.25
CA PHE A 234 -6.79 10.15 22.10
C PHE A 234 -7.98 11.06 22.43
N LEU A 235 -9.21 10.53 22.38
CA LEU A 235 -10.41 11.16 22.93
C LEU A 235 -10.53 11.03 24.46
N GLY A 236 -9.62 10.31 25.11
CA GLY A 236 -9.61 10.11 26.57
C GLY A 236 -10.66 9.12 27.08
N GLN A 237 -11.15 8.23 26.22
CA GLN A 237 -12.21 7.27 26.54
C GLN A 237 -11.66 5.95 27.08
N ILE A 238 -10.41 5.61 26.76
CA ILE A 238 -9.70 4.43 27.27
C ILE A 238 -8.28 4.81 27.71
N THR A 239 -7.64 3.95 28.49
CA THR A 239 -6.24 4.13 28.91
C THR A 239 -5.27 3.43 27.95
N PRO A 240 -3.96 3.79 27.96
CA PRO A 240 -2.94 3.07 27.20
C PRO A 240 -2.92 1.56 27.51
N GLU A 241 -3.10 1.18 28.78
CA GLU A 241 -3.13 -0.23 29.20
C GLU A 241 -4.34 -0.96 28.61
N ALA A 242 -5.51 -0.30 28.59
CA ALA A 242 -6.71 -0.85 27.96
C ALA A 242 -6.55 -0.99 26.44
N LEU A 243 -5.87 -0.04 25.77
CA LEU A 243 -5.56 -0.16 24.34
C LEU A 243 -4.69 -1.39 24.05
N VAL A 244 -3.59 -1.56 24.80
CA VAL A 244 -2.68 -2.70 24.65
C VAL A 244 -3.39 -4.02 24.96
N ALA A 245 -4.18 -4.07 26.03
CA ALA A 245 -4.96 -5.26 26.38
C ALA A 245 -5.99 -5.62 25.30
N GLY A 246 -6.57 -4.62 24.63
CA GLY A 246 -7.55 -4.78 23.55
C GLY A 246 -6.96 -5.17 22.20
N ALA A 247 -5.63 -5.14 22.02
CA ALA A 247 -4.94 -5.46 20.76
C ALA A 247 -4.84 -6.97 20.48
N GLN A 248 -5.80 -7.77 20.96
CA GLN A 248 -5.85 -9.21 20.72
C GLN A 248 -6.50 -9.51 19.37
N ASP A 249 -6.03 -10.56 18.71
CA ASP A 249 -6.67 -11.14 17.53
C ASP A 249 -6.39 -12.65 17.50
N PRO A 250 -7.35 -13.49 17.05
CA PRO A 250 -7.11 -14.92 16.88
C PRO A 250 -6.05 -15.23 15.81
N ASP A 251 -5.84 -14.35 14.82
CA ASP A 251 -4.78 -14.49 13.84
C ASP A 251 -3.45 -13.94 14.41
N PRO A 252 -2.38 -14.76 14.53
CA PRO A 252 -1.12 -14.33 15.14
C PRO A 252 -0.38 -13.21 14.38
N THR A 253 -0.64 -13.05 13.08
CA THR A 253 -0.04 -11.97 12.30
C THR A 253 -0.74 -10.65 12.61
N THR A 254 -2.07 -10.64 12.51
CA THR A 254 -2.93 -9.52 12.86
C THR A 254 -2.76 -9.11 14.31
N GLN A 255 -2.62 -10.06 15.24
CA GLN A 255 -2.35 -9.79 16.65
C GLN A 255 -1.04 -9.01 16.83
N ARG A 256 0.04 -9.43 16.16
CA ARG A 256 1.32 -8.73 16.24
C ARG A 256 1.27 -7.33 15.63
N GLU A 257 0.57 -7.17 14.51
CA GLU A 257 0.34 -5.87 13.88
C GLU A 257 -0.40 -4.92 14.82
N ARG A 258 -1.54 -5.36 15.38
CA ARG A 258 -2.30 -4.56 16.36
C ARG A 258 -1.50 -4.23 17.60
N GLN A 259 -0.68 -5.15 18.10
CA GLN A 259 0.20 -4.88 19.24
C GLN A 259 1.24 -3.80 18.89
N CYS A 260 1.86 -3.88 17.72
CA CYS A 260 2.82 -2.86 17.26
C CYS A 260 2.18 -1.47 17.25
N GLU A 261 0.99 -1.37 16.66
CA GLU A 261 0.22 -0.13 16.62
C GLU A 261 -0.18 0.34 18.03
N ALA A 262 -0.74 -0.54 18.86
CA ALA A 262 -1.15 -0.22 20.23
C ALA A 262 0.00 0.37 21.05
N TYR A 263 1.18 -0.25 20.97
CA TYR A 263 2.37 0.24 21.64
C TYR A 263 2.82 1.59 21.09
N PHE A 264 2.86 1.77 19.78
CA PHE A 264 3.24 3.06 19.19
C PHE A 264 2.31 4.19 19.66
N TYR A 265 0.99 4.02 19.52
CA TYR A 265 0.04 5.06 19.90
C TYR A 265 -0.03 5.31 21.42
N ALA A 266 0.16 4.27 22.24
CA ALA A 266 0.34 4.43 23.69
C ALA A 266 1.60 5.26 24.01
N GLY A 267 2.70 5.02 23.29
CA GLY A 267 3.93 5.80 23.40
C GLY A 267 3.72 7.28 23.05
N GLU A 268 3.06 7.55 21.93
CA GLU A 268 2.69 8.91 21.50
C GLU A 268 1.80 9.60 22.54
N HIS A 269 0.80 8.91 23.09
CA HIS A 269 -0.04 9.45 24.17
C HIS A 269 0.80 9.90 25.35
N PHE A 270 1.69 9.03 25.87
CA PHE A 270 2.55 9.38 27.00
C PHE A 270 3.46 10.56 26.66
N LEU A 271 4.01 10.58 25.44
CA LEU A 271 4.95 11.61 25.01
C LEU A 271 4.27 12.98 24.86
N ILE A 272 3.04 13.03 24.34
CA ILE A 272 2.21 14.25 24.27
C ILE A 272 1.94 14.80 25.68
N GLN A 273 1.84 13.94 26.70
CA GLN A 273 1.66 14.33 28.10
C GLN A 273 2.98 14.64 28.84
N GLY A 274 4.12 14.64 28.13
CA GLY A 274 5.43 14.88 28.73
C GLY A 274 5.99 13.70 29.54
N GLN A 275 5.36 12.53 29.48
CA GLN A 275 5.76 11.33 30.23
C GLN A 275 6.79 10.52 29.43
N ARG A 276 8.05 10.97 29.44
CA ARG A 276 9.14 10.37 28.63
C ARG A 276 9.40 8.89 28.92
N ALA A 277 9.52 8.50 30.18
CA ALA A 277 9.89 7.13 30.55
C ALA A 277 8.88 6.06 30.06
N PRO A 278 7.57 6.18 30.32
CA PRO A 278 6.60 5.22 29.79
C PRO A 278 6.49 5.29 28.26
N ALA A 279 6.68 6.46 27.64
CA ALA A 279 6.72 6.55 26.18
C ALA A 279 7.85 5.70 25.57
N VAL A 280 9.07 5.81 26.10
CA VAL A 280 10.23 5.00 25.66
C VAL A 280 9.94 3.51 25.78
N GLN A 281 9.35 3.06 26.90
CA GLN A 281 9.01 1.65 27.09
C GLN A 281 7.99 1.15 26.05
N MET A 282 7.00 1.98 25.71
CA MET A 282 6.01 1.65 24.69
C MET A 282 6.65 1.58 23.30
N PHE A 283 7.49 2.55 22.91
CA PHE A 283 8.18 2.48 21.62
C PHE A 283 9.14 1.29 21.51
N GLN A 284 9.85 0.93 22.59
CA GLN A 284 10.66 -0.29 22.62
C GLN A 284 9.81 -1.54 22.40
N SER A 285 8.62 -1.61 23.02
CA SER A 285 7.67 -2.70 22.83
C SER A 285 7.15 -2.77 21.38
N ALA A 286 6.86 -1.61 20.76
CA ALA A 286 6.46 -1.54 19.35
C ALA A 286 7.56 -2.10 18.43
N VAL A 287 8.82 -1.69 18.64
CA VAL A 287 9.97 -2.21 17.88
C VAL A 287 10.17 -3.71 18.12
N ALA A 288 10.02 -4.17 19.36
CA ALA A 288 10.19 -5.58 19.73
C ALA A 288 9.17 -6.53 19.07
N THR A 289 8.04 -6.02 18.55
CA THR A 289 7.11 -6.84 17.76
C THR A 289 7.71 -7.35 16.44
N GLY A 290 8.73 -6.67 15.91
CA GLY A 290 9.39 -7.02 14.65
C GLY A 290 8.56 -6.77 13.39
N VAL A 291 7.42 -6.07 13.48
CA VAL A 291 6.53 -5.80 12.34
C VAL A 291 7.06 -4.64 11.48
N THR A 292 8.13 -4.91 10.74
CA THR A 292 8.85 -3.91 9.93
C THR A 292 8.06 -3.35 8.72
N SER A 293 6.91 -3.95 8.40
CA SER A 293 6.01 -3.48 7.35
C SER A 293 5.13 -2.30 7.75
N LEU A 294 4.96 -2.04 9.05
CA LEU A 294 4.12 -0.97 9.57
C LEU A 294 4.91 0.32 9.78
N PHE A 295 4.28 1.46 9.48
CA PHE A 295 4.93 2.75 9.72
C PHE A 295 5.11 3.00 11.22
N GLU A 296 4.19 2.51 12.07
CA GLU A 296 4.29 2.61 13.53
C GLU A 296 5.59 2.00 14.06
N HIS A 297 6.06 0.92 13.46
CA HIS A 297 7.36 0.32 13.79
C HIS A 297 8.51 1.28 13.44
N SER A 298 8.53 1.82 12.21
CA SER A 298 9.57 2.77 11.79
C SER A 298 9.53 4.09 12.57
N SER A 299 8.35 4.60 12.86
CA SER A 299 8.14 5.82 13.64
C SER A 299 8.54 5.63 15.09
N ALA A 300 8.26 4.47 15.70
CA ALA A 300 8.77 4.14 17.04
C ALA A 300 10.31 4.13 17.08
N LYS A 301 10.98 3.58 16.06
CA LYS A 301 12.45 3.67 15.95
C LYS A 301 12.93 5.12 15.83
N ALA A 302 12.23 5.94 15.05
CA ALA A 302 12.56 7.35 14.89
C ALA A 302 12.42 8.14 16.20
N GLU A 303 11.36 7.91 16.96
CA GLU A 303 11.17 8.51 18.28
C GLU A 303 12.24 8.04 19.28
N LEU A 304 12.55 6.75 19.34
CA LEU A 304 13.61 6.24 20.22
C LEU A 304 14.97 6.91 19.94
N ARG A 305 15.31 7.12 18.67
CA ARG A 305 16.53 7.85 18.30
C ARG A 305 16.52 9.30 18.80
N ARG A 306 15.40 10.01 18.64
CA ARG A 306 15.26 11.39 19.11
C ARG A 306 15.31 11.51 20.62
N LEU A 307 14.63 10.60 21.31
CA LEU A 307 14.57 10.61 22.77
C LEU A 307 15.91 10.27 23.37
N GLY A 308 16.76 9.51 22.67
CA GLY A 308 18.03 9.04 23.19
C GLY A 308 17.87 7.96 24.26
N PRO A 309 19.00 7.41 24.76
CA PRO A 309 18.99 6.41 25.83
C PRO A 309 18.38 6.93 27.15
#